data_AF-A0A7G8FLY9-F1
#
_entry.id   AF-A0A7G8FLY9-F1
#
_cell.length_a   1.000
_cell.length_b   1.000
_cell.length_c   1.000
_cell.angle_alpha   90.00
_cell.angle_beta   90.00
_cell.angle_gamma   90.00
#
_symmetry.space_group_name_H-M   'P 1'
#
loop_
_entity.id
_entity.type
_entity.pdbx_description
1 polymer ?
#
loop_
_entity_poly.entity_id
_entity_poly.type
_entity_poly.pdbx_seq_one_letter_code
_entity_poly.pdbx_strand_id
1 'polypeptide(L)' 'MIAQTPRGSSIQKIEAGKFLVCDSENVCFFTRSLYLAEEQLEEMELGYRFPYSTNFRKAPA' A
#
# COMPACT_ATOMS: atom_id res chain seq x y z
N MET A 1 -5.20 10.16 0.09
CA MET A 1 -4.09 9.33 -0.42
C MET A 1 -3.13 9.05 0.73
N ILE A 2 -2.69 7.80 0.92
CA ILE A 2 -1.76 7.41 2.00
C ILE A 2 -0.31 7.37 1.51
N ALA A 3 -0.08 6.78 0.34
CA ALA A 3 1.23 6.62 -0.24
C ALA A 3 1.15 6.65 -1.77
N GLN A 4 2.22 7.10 -2.41
CA GLN A 4 2.42 7.01 -3.84
C GLN A 4 3.89 6.65 -4.08
N THR A 5 4.13 5.67 -4.94
CA THR A 5 5.46 5.19 -5.31
C THR A 5 5.96 5.94 -6.54
N PRO A 6 7.29 6.00 -6.76
CA PRO A 6 7.88 6.59 -7.96
C PRO A 6 7.48 5.88 -9.24
N ARG A 7 7.14 4.58 -9.19
CA ARG A 7 6.70 3.83 -10.37
C ARG A 7 5.24 4.13 -10.71
N GLY A 8 4.49 4.80 -9.84
CA GLY A 8 3.11 5.23 -10.09
C GLY A 8 2.06 4.45 -9.29
N SER A 9 2.47 3.46 -8.50
CA SER A 9 1.56 2.74 -7.61
C SER A 9 1.13 3.63 -6.44
N SER A 10 -0.07 3.44 -5.91
CA SER A 10 -0.59 4.27 -4.83
C SER A 10 -1.49 3.50 -3.88
N ILE A 11 -1.48 3.91 -2.61
CA ILE A 11 -2.40 3.42 -1.59
C ILE A 11 -3.37 4.55 -1.24
N GLN A 12 -4.66 4.25 -1.34
CA GLN A 12 -5.76 5.14 -0.99
C GLN A 12 -6.61 4.50 0.10
N LYS A 13 -7.08 5.29 1.06
CA LYS A 13 -8.04 4.84 2.06
C LYS A 13 -9.44 5.16 1.54
N ILE A 14 -10.27 4.14 1.41
CA ILE A 14 -11.63 4.28 0.87
C ILE A 14 -12.61 4.43 2.03
N GLU A 15 -12.58 3.49 2.97
CA GLU A 15 -13.46 3.44 4.14
C GLU A 15 -12.67 3.06 5.40
N ALA A 16 -13.31 3.11 6.56
CA ALA A 16 -12.73 2.61 7.80
C ALA A 16 -12.38 1.12 7.67
N GLY A 17 -11.08 0.82 7.52
CA GLY A 17 -10.58 -0.55 7.37
C GLY A 17 -10.51 -1.07 5.93
N LYS A 18 -10.82 -0.25 4.92
CA LYS A 18 -10.63 -0.62 3.50
C LYS A 18 -9.63 0.30 2.83
N PHE A 19 -8.67 -0.31 2.16
CA PHE A 19 -7.61 0.35 1.42
C PHE A 19 -7.68 -0.10 -0.04
N LEU A 20 -7.33 0.80 -0.95
CA LEU A 20 -7.24 0.57 -2.38
C LEU A 20 -5.79 0.78 -2.78
N VAL A 21 -5.21 -0.24 -3.38
CA VAL A 21 -3.84 -0.24 -3.90
C VAL A 21 -3.94 -0.24 -5.42
N CYS A 22 -3.52 0.82 -6.09
CA CYS A 22 -3.50 0.87 -7.56
C CYS A 22 -2.05 0.82 -8.05
N ASP A 23 -1.77 0.15 -9.17
CA ASP A 23 -0.51 0.32 -9.90
C ASP A 23 -0.52 1.57 -10.80
N SER A 24 0.58 1.75 -11.53
CA SER A 24 0.75 2.74 -12.60
C SER A 24 -0.17 2.53 -13.81
N GLU A 25 -0.69 1.33 -14.01
CA GLU A 25 -1.61 0.98 -15.10
C GLU A 25 -3.09 1.16 -14.69
N ASN A 26 -3.35 1.67 -13.48
CA ASN A 26 -4.68 1.80 -12.85
C ASN A 26 -5.37 0.47 -12.52
N VAL A 27 -4.61 -0.63 -12.40
CA VAL A 27 -5.12 -1.88 -11.84
C VAL A 27 -5.15 -1.74 -10.34
N CYS A 28 -6.37 -1.73 -9.78
CA CYS A 28 -6.59 -1.49 -8.36
C CYS A 28 -7.06 -2.73 -7.60
N PHE A 29 -6.50 -2.94 -6.42
CA PHE A 29 -6.77 -4.03 -5.49
C PHE A 29 -7.31 -3.50 -4.18
N PHE A 30 -8.39 -4.10 -3.70
CA PHE A 30 -8.95 -3.78 -2.39
C PHE A 30 -8.32 -4.65 -1.31
N THR A 31 -7.84 -4.02 -0.25
CA THR A 31 -7.32 -4.71 0.91
C THR A 31 -8.05 -4.30 2.18
N ARG A 32 -8.10 -5.24 3.13
CA ARG A 32 -8.80 -5.13 4.41
C ARG A 32 -7.93 -4.58 5.55
N SER A 33 -6.67 -4.29 5.27
CA SER A 33 -5.75 -3.71 6.24
C SER A 33 -4.64 -2.97 5.51
N LEU A 34 -4.06 -1.99 6.20
CA LEU A 34 -2.95 -1.21 5.67
C LEU A 34 -1.71 -2.07 5.45
N TYR A 35 -1.47 -3.03 6.35
CA TYR A 35 -0.40 -4.02 6.21
C TYR A 35 -0.51 -4.81 4.90
N LEU A 36 -1.71 -5.31 4.57
CA LEU A 36 -1.92 -6.03 3.31
C LEU A 36 -1.81 -5.10 2.10
N ALA A 37 -2.20 -3.84 2.24
CA ALA A 37 -1.99 -2.86 1.17
C ALA A 37 -0.50 -2.61 0.90
N GLU A 38 0.31 -2.50 1.96
CA GLU A 38 1.76 -2.31 1.85
C GLU A 38 2.45 -3.55 1.29
N GLU A 39 2.06 -4.75 1.72
CA GLU A 39 2.57 -6.02 1.19
C GLU A 39 2.26 -6.16 -0.31
N GLN A 40 1.02 -5.86 -0.71
CA GLN A 40 0.63 -5.89 -2.13
C GLN A 40 1.40 -4.87 -2.96
N LEU A 41 1.58 -3.65 -2.44
CA LEU A 41 2.35 -2.60 -3.11
C LEU A 41 3.84 -2.99 -3.22
N GLU A 42 4.41 -3.61 -2.18
CA GLU A 42 5.78 -4.12 -2.18
C GLU A 42 5.97 -5.18 -3.28
N GLU A 43 5.03 -6.10 -3.46
CA GLU A 43 5.05 -7.07 -4.56
C GLU A 43 4.99 -6.37 -5.93
N MET A 44 4.13 -5.37 -6.09
CA MET A 44 3.98 -4.60 -7.32
C MET A 44 5.24 -3.78 -7.66
N GLU A 45 5.94 -3.30 -6.63
CA GLU A 45 7.17 -2.52 -6.75
C GLU A 45 8.45 -3.37 -6.78
N LEU A 46 8.37 -4.68 -7.03
CA LEU A 46 9.52 -5.61 -7.10
C LEU A 46 10.32 -5.67 -5.77
N GLY A 47 9.63 -5.63 -4.63
CA GLY A 47 10.24 -5.68 -3.30
C GLY A 47 10.72 -4.31 -2.79
N TYR A 48 10.37 -3.21 -3.45
CA TYR A 48 10.70 -1.88 -2.96
C TYR A 48 9.81 -1.53 -1.76
N ARG A 49 10.40 -1.53 -0.56
CA ARG A 49 9.77 -0.99 0.65
C ARG A 49 10.01 0.50 0.74
N PHE A 50 9.00 1.29 0.38
CA PHE A 50 8.98 2.68 0.86
C PHE A 50 8.72 2.68 2.36
N PRO A 51 9.38 3.54 3.16
CA PRO A 51 8.95 3.82 4.51
C PRO A 51 7.62 4.58 4.40
N TYR A 52 6.52 3.84 4.32
CA TYR A 52 5.21 4.42 4.17
C TYR A 52 4.92 5.29 5.40
N SER A 53 4.26 6.44 5.20
CA SER A 53 3.94 7.46 6.23
C SER A 53 3.07 6.94 7.39
N THR A 54 2.78 5.65 7.37
CA THR A 54 2.10 4.91 8.39
C THR A 54 3.17 4.63 9.45
N ASN A 55 3.00 5.15 10.67
CA ASN A 55 3.83 4.74 11.81
C ASN A 55 3.56 3.27 12.20
N PHE A 56 3.28 2.39 11.24
CA PHE A 56 2.99 0.99 11.45
C PHE A 56 4.31 0.25 11.66
N ARG A 57 4.82 0.36 12.88
CA ARG A 57 5.91 -0.49 13.35
C ARG A 57 5.36 -1.90 13.44
N LYS A 58 5.85 -2.81 12.59
CA LYS A 58 5.70 -4.25 12.78
C LYS A 58 6.10 -4.55 14.23
N ALA A 59 5.15 -4.90 15.07
CA ALA A 59 5.47 -5.31 16.44
C ALA A 59 6.41 -6.53 16.33
N PRO A 60 7.56 -6.54 17.00
CA PRO A 60 8.41 -7.72 17.02
C PRO A 60 7.61 -8.89 17.57
N ALA A 61 7.77 -10.04 16.91
CA ALA A 61 7.11 -11.30 17.25
C ALA A 61 7.51 -11.80 18.65
#